data_AF-A0A2H9MY36-F1
#
_entry.id   AF-A0A2H9MY36-F1
#
_cell.length_a   1.000
_cell.length_b   1.000
_cell.length_c   1.000
_cell.angle_alpha   90.00
_cell.angle_beta   90.00
_cell.angle_gamma   90.00
#
_symmetry.space_group_name_H-M   'P 1'
#
loop_
_entity.id
_entity.type
_entity.pdbx_description
1 polymer ?
#
loop_
_entity_poly.entity_id
_entity_poly.type
_entity_poly.pdbx_seq_one_letter_code
_entity_poly.pdbx_strand_id
1 'polypeptide(L)' 'ENVIKSGFEEFKSVVNTLMRYWYGVVNFFKHQVTNAGSEGFNNKINVIKRKAFGFRDIEYFKLKILQSCGRFLPKNQ' A
#
# COMPACT_ATOMS: atom_id res chain seq x y z
N GLU A 1 16.87 -10.24 18.65
CA GLU A 1 17.14 -10.75 20.01
C GLU A 1 17.91 -9.76 20.87
N ASN A 2 19.08 -9.28 20.43
CA ASN A 2 19.89 -8.30 21.19
C ASN A 2 19.13 -7.00 21.51
N VAL A 3 18.35 -6.47 20.57
CA VAL A 3 17.54 -5.24 20.76
C VAL A 3 16.44 -5.38 21.81
N ILE A 4 15.84 -6.58 21.93
CA ILE A 4 14.83 -6.85 22.97
C ILE A 4 15.52 -7.01 24.33
N LYS A 5 16.69 -7.66 24.35
CA LYS A 5 17.49 -7.88 25.56
C LYS A 5 18.11 -6.59 26.11
N SER A 6 18.34 -5.57 25.27
CA SER A 6 18.91 -4.29 25.70
C SER A 6 17.89 -3.31 26.32
N GLY A 7 16.62 -3.69 26.45
CA GLY A 7 15.63 -2.94 27.24
C GLY A 7 15.05 -1.69 26.56
N PHE A 8 15.32 -1.48 25.27
CA PHE A 8 14.75 -0.36 24.52
C PHE A 8 13.31 -0.68 24.09
N GLU A 9 12.35 -0.30 24.93
CA GLU A 9 10.92 -0.49 24.69
C GLU A 9 10.45 0.24 23.41
N GLU A 10 11.12 1.32 23.00
CA GLU A 10 10.84 2.08 21.78
C GLU A 10 10.94 1.23 20.51
N PHE A 11 11.83 0.23 20.49
CA PHE A 11 12.05 -0.64 19.34
C PHE A 11 11.14 -1.87 19.33
N LYS A 12 10.42 -2.15 20.42
CA LYS A 12 9.58 -3.35 20.55
C LYS A 12 8.52 -3.42 19.47
N SER A 13 7.87 -2.30 19.15
CA SER A 13 6.88 -2.20 18.07
C SER A 13 7.46 -2.52 16.69
N VAL A 14 8.66 -2.00 16.40
CA VAL A 14 9.37 -2.24 15.15
C VAL A 14 9.75 -3.70 15.03
N VAL A 15 10.31 -4.29 16.09
CA VAL A 15 10.69 -5.70 16.10
C VAL A 15 9.46 -6.61 15.91
N ASN A 16 8.35 -6.32 16.60
CA ASN A 16 7.11 -7.08 16.43
C ASN A 16 6.59 -7.00 14.99
N THR A 17 6.66 -5.82 14.38
CA THR A 17 6.26 -5.61 12.98
C THR A 17 7.16 -6.41 12.03
N LEU A 18 8.48 -6.34 12.23
CA LEU A 18 9.45 -7.07 11.41
C LEU A 18 9.24 -8.59 11.52
N MET A 19 9.04 -9.11 12.74
CA MET A 19 8.77 -10.53 12.97
C MET A 19 7.47 -10.98 12.30
N ARG A 20 6.42 -10.15 12.37
CA ARG A 20 5.13 -10.43 11.70
C ARG A 20 5.26 -10.56 10.18
N TYR A 21 6.11 -9.74 9.56
CA TYR A 21 6.32 -9.74 8.10
C TYR A 21 7.58 -10.47 7.65
N TRP A 22 8.27 -11.16 8.57
CA TRP A 22 9.59 -11.77 8.33
C TRP A 22 9.59 -12.73 7.14
N TYR A 23 8.52 -13.53 7.00
CA TYR A 23 8.34 -14.43 5.87
C TYR A 23 8.44 -13.70 4.52
N GLY A 24 7.75 -12.56 4.38
CA GLY A 24 7.78 -11.76 3.14
C GLY A 24 9.16 -11.14 2.88
N VAL A 25 9.82 -10.66 3.94
CA VAL A 25 11.17 -10.07 3.86
C VAL A 25 12.18 -11.09 3.37
N VAL A 26 12.20 -12.31 3.94
CA VAL A 26 13.11 -13.37 3.49
C VAL A 26 12.77 -13.83 2.07
N ASN A 27 11.48 -13.97 1.76
CA ASN A 27 11.03 -14.45 0.45
C ASN A 27 11.37 -13.47 -0.69
N PHE A 28 11.43 -12.16 -0.39
CA PHE A 28 11.88 -11.13 -1.33
C PHE A 28 13.32 -11.39 -1.82
N PHE A 29 14.26 -11.77 -0.94
CA PHE A 29 15.64 -12.02 -1.37
C PHE A 29 15.79 -13.22 -2.32
N LYS A 30 14.86 -14.17 -2.24
CA LYS A 30 14.85 -15.37 -3.09
C LYS A 30 14.10 -15.14 -4.41
N HIS A 31 12.97 -14.44 -4.37
CA HIS A 31 12.05 -14.35 -5.50
C HIS A 31 11.92 -12.94 -6.10
N GLN A 32 12.49 -11.92 -5.45
CA GLN A 32 12.42 -10.51 -5.83
C GLN A 32 11.00 -9.97 -6.06
N VAL A 33 10.00 -10.61 -5.45
CA VAL A 33 8.60 -10.18 -5.50
C VAL A 33 8.40 -9.05 -4.52
N THR A 34 7.92 -7.91 -5.02
CA THR A 34 7.76 -6.67 -4.24
C THR A 34 6.30 -6.27 -4.15
N ASN A 35 5.93 -5.55 -3.09
CA ASN A 35 4.59 -4.99 -2.95
C ASN A 35 4.45 -3.60 -3.62
N ALA A 36 5.48 -3.14 -4.36
CA ALA A 36 5.54 -1.79 -4.89
C ALA A 36 4.37 -1.47 -5.86
N GLY A 37 3.92 -2.46 -6.65
CA GLY A 37 2.76 -2.32 -7.52
C GLY A 37 1.47 -2.05 -6.74
N SER A 38 1.21 -2.81 -5.68
CA SER A 38 0.05 -2.63 -4.81
C SER A 38 0.10 -1.31 -4.04
N GLU A 39 1.27 -0.91 -3.57
CA GLU A 39 1.48 0.38 -2.89
C GLU A 39 1.23 1.56 -3.83
N GLY A 40 1.75 1.48 -5.06
CA GLY A 40 1.50 2.49 -6.10
C GLY A 40 0.01 2.61 -6.43
N PHE A 41 -0.69 1.48 -6.54
CA PHE A 41 -2.13 1.45 -6.76
C PHE A 41 -2.91 2.08 -5.60
N ASN A 42 -2.59 1.71 -4.35
CA ASN A 42 -3.21 2.28 -3.15
C ASN A 42 -2.96 3.79 -3.04
N ASN A 43 -1.74 4.25 -3.35
CA ASN A 43 -1.42 5.67 -3.39
C ASN A 43 -2.28 6.41 -4.43
N LYS A 44 -2.42 5.85 -5.64
CA LYS A 44 -3.25 6.44 -6.70
C LYS A 44 -4.72 6.57 -6.27
N ILE A 45 -5.29 5.53 -5.66
CA ILE A 45 -6.65 5.56 -5.09
C ILE A 45 -6.77 6.68 -4.05
N ASN A 46 -5.81 6.79 -3.12
CA ASN A 46 -5.80 7.82 -2.11
C ASN A 46 -5.66 9.24 -2.70
N VAL A 47 -4.95 9.40 -3.80
CA VAL A 47 -4.88 10.67 -4.55
C VAL A 47 -6.26 11.01 -5.14
N ILE A 48 -6.94 10.05 -5.78
CA ILE A 48 -8.28 10.26 -6.34
C ILE A 48 -9.26 10.68 -5.25
N LYS A 49 -9.26 9.97 -4.11
CA LYS A 49 -10.09 10.28 -2.94
C LYS A 49 -9.83 11.69 -2.41
N ARG A 50 -8.55 12.09 -2.26
CA ARG A 50 -8.16 13.43 -1.77
C ARG A 50 -8.57 14.54 -2.72
N LYS A 51 -8.41 14.35 -4.04
CA LYS A 51 -8.80 15.35 -5.05
C LYS A 51 -10.30 15.66 -5.05
N ALA A 52 -11.13 14.68 -4.69
CA ALA A 52 -12.58 14.84 -4.60
C ALA A 52 -13.05 15.30 -3.21
N PHE A 53 -12.15 15.46 -2.23
CA PHE A 53 -12.50 15.67 -0.82
C PHE A 53 -13.41 14.56 -0.26
N GLY A 54 -13.23 13.33 -0.74
CA GLY A 54 -14.06 12.18 -0.43
C GLY A 54 -15.12 11.88 -1.49
N PHE A 55 -15.73 10.70 -1.39
CA PHE A 55 -16.82 10.26 -2.26
C PHE A 55 -17.96 9.78 -1.38
N ARG A 56 -19.20 10.18 -1.70
CA ARG A 56 -20.41 9.70 -1.03
C ARG A 56 -20.94 8.42 -1.68
N ASP A 57 -20.79 8.33 -3.00
CA ASP A 57 -21.17 7.17 -3.80
C ASP A 57 -19.95 6.28 -4.09
N ILE A 58 -20.03 5.04 -3.65
CA ILE A 58 -18.94 4.07 -3.79
C ILE A 58 -18.83 3.50 -5.21
N GLU A 59 -19.94 3.38 -5.94
CA GLU A 59 -19.94 2.94 -7.33
C GLU A 59 -19.31 4.00 -8.22
N TYR A 60 -19.67 5.28 -7.98
CA TYR A 60 -19.00 6.38 -8.65
C TYR A 60 -17.50 6.44 -8.35
N PHE A 61 -17.10 6.16 -7.10
CA PHE A 61 -15.68 6.08 -6.74
C PHE A 61 -14.95 4.97 -7.48
N LYS A 62 -15.53 3.77 -7.59
CA LYS A 62 -14.97 2.66 -8.38
C LYS A 62 -14.81 3.05 -9.85
N LEU A 63 -15.81 3.70 -10.44
CA LEU A 63 -15.74 4.21 -11.82
C LEU A 63 -14.59 5.20 -12.00
N LYS A 64 -14.36 6.11 -11.03
CA LYS A 64 -13.23 7.03 -11.06
C LYS A 64 -11.87 6.32 -10.95
N ILE A 65 -11.77 5.27 -10.14
CA ILE A 65 -10.57 4.44 -10.05
C ILE A 65 -10.32 3.73 -11.38
N LEU A 66 -11.34 3.11 -11.96
CA LEU A 66 -11.28 2.45 -13.27
C LEU A 66 -10.90 3.42 -14.38
N GLN A 67 -11.46 4.64 -14.40
CA GLN A 67 -11.11 5.69 -15.35
C GLN A 67 -9.62 6.10 -15.22
N SER A 68 -9.09 6.14 -14.00
CA SER A 68 -7.74 6.63 -13.76
C SER A 68 -6.65 5.55 -13.82
N CYS A 69 -6.98 4.29 -13.54
CA CYS A 69 -6.04 3.17 -13.48
C CYS A 69 -6.26 2.16 -14.62
N GLY A 70 -7.46 2.11 -15.19
CA GLY A 70 -7.81 1.30 -16.34
C GLY A 70 -7.61 2.06 -17.65
N ARG A 71 -7.12 1.36 -18.68
CA ARG A 71 -6.77 1.90 -20.00
C ARG A 71 -7.98 2.33 -20.85
N PHE A 72 -9.15 2.56 -20.27
CA PHE A 72 -10.32 3.07 -20.97
C PHE A 72 -10.59 4.48 -20.49
N LEU A 73 -10.27 5.48 -21.33
CA LEU A 73 -11.32 6.19 -22.05
C LEU A 73 -10.80 6.75 -23.39
N PRO A 74 -11.59 6.67 -24.48
CA PRO A 74 -11.34 7.39 -25.71
C PRO A 74 -11.26 8.90 -25.43
N LYS A 75 -10.28 9.55 -26.07
CA LYS A 75 -10.21 11.01 -26.16
C LYS A 75 -11.50 11.48 -26.82
N ASN A 76 -12.39 12.13 -26.07
CA ASN A 76 -13.40 13.09 -26.55
C ASN A 76 -14.13 13.67 -25.32
N GLN A 77 -13.45 14.61 -24.66
CA GLN A 77 -14.05 15.82 -24.09
C GLN A 77 -13.10 16.98 -24.40
#